data_AF-A0A381I7E3-F1
#
_entry.id   AF-A0A381I7E3-F1
#
_cell.length_a   1.000
_cell.length_b   1.000
_cell.length_c   1.000
_cell.angle_alpha   90.00
_cell.angle_beta   90.00
_cell.angle_gamma   90.00
#
_symmetry.space_group_name_H-M   'P 1'
#
loop_
_entity.id
_entity.type
_entity.pdbx_description
1 polymer ?
#
loop_
_entity_poly.entity_id
_entity_poly.type
_entity_poly.pdbx_seq_one_letter_code
_entity_poly.pdbx_strand_id
1 'polypeptide(L)'
;MQDFYWEKKYSEYEEKDLVYNTEEEVILITLKRLVFQGNVNEAEEILFDKAKSVNSENMQYIAIEFYTMLMEKTDEELEAMNFSKQEVYQGIEDIRKVLNLE
;
A
#
# COMPACT_ATOMS: atom_id res chain seq x y z
N MET A 1 -19.45 -12.97 0.89
CA MET A 1 -18.41 -13.63 0.09
C MET A 1 -17.56 -12.52 -0.49
N GLN A 2 -16.43 -12.15 0.13
CA GLN A 2 -15.20 -11.69 -0.52
C GLN A 2 -14.06 -11.40 0.51
N ASP A 3 -13.78 -12.31 1.46
CA ASP A 3 -12.68 -12.14 2.44
C ASP A 3 -11.38 -12.85 1.97
N PHE A 4 -10.97 -12.70 0.70
CA PHE A 4 -9.95 -13.60 0.13
C PHE A 4 -8.61 -12.96 -0.29
N TYR A 5 -8.45 -11.64 -0.22
CA TYR A 5 -7.30 -10.97 -0.86
C TYR A 5 -6.28 -10.31 0.08
N TRP A 6 -6.51 -10.28 1.39
CA TRP A 6 -5.61 -9.64 2.37
C TRP A 6 -4.85 -10.61 3.28
N GLU A 7 -5.05 -11.93 3.12
CA GLU A 7 -4.31 -12.95 3.89
C GLU A 7 -2.94 -13.30 3.28
N LYS A 8 -2.70 -12.93 2.02
CA LYS A 8 -1.46 -13.26 1.31
C LYS A 8 -0.45 -12.13 1.39
N LYS A 9 0.81 -12.47 1.68
CA LYS A 9 1.91 -11.51 1.54
C LYS A 9 2.14 -11.16 0.07
N TYR A 10 2.64 -9.96 -0.21
CA TYR A 10 3.08 -9.58 -1.57
C TYR A 10 4.02 -10.62 -2.21
N SER A 11 4.86 -11.28 -1.39
CA SER A 11 5.75 -12.36 -1.82
C SER A 11 5.06 -13.59 -2.41
N GLU A 12 3.73 -13.69 -2.33
CA GLU A 12 2.94 -14.83 -2.80
C GLU A 12 2.26 -14.59 -4.17
N TYR A 13 2.41 -13.41 -4.77
CA TYR A 13 1.91 -13.11 -6.12
C TYR A 13 2.92 -13.55 -7.19
N GLU A 14 2.44 -14.11 -8.31
CA GLU A 14 3.32 -14.49 -9.41
C GLU A 14 3.80 -13.24 -10.19
N GLU A 15 5.04 -13.26 -10.69
CA GLU A 15 5.66 -12.14 -11.40
C GLU A 15 4.87 -11.69 -12.65
N LYS A 16 4.12 -12.61 -13.28
CA LYS A 16 3.23 -12.33 -14.41
C LYS A 16 2.01 -11.47 -14.04
N ASP A 17 1.62 -11.47 -12.77
CA ASP A 17 0.47 -10.72 -12.25
C ASP A 17 0.88 -9.28 -11.87
N LEU A 18 2.17 -8.93 -12.00
CA LEU A 18 2.78 -7.69 -11.49
C LEU A 18 3.56 -6.93 -12.58
N VAL A 19 3.09 -6.96 -13.83
CA VAL A 19 3.69 -6.15 -14.90
C VAL A 19 3.29 -4.70 -14.70
N TYR A 20 4.13 -3.95 -14.00
CA TYR A 20 3.95 -2.51 -13.81
C TYR A 20 4.36 -1.73 -15.05
N ASN A 21 3.57 -0.72 -15.41
CA ASN A 21 4.03 0.31 -16.34
C ASN A 21 4.96 1.31 -15.62
N THR A 22 5.62 2.18 -16.38
CA THR A 22 6.59 3.13 -15.82
C THR A 22 5.99 4.07 -14.76
N GLU A 23 4.72 4.49 -14.89
CA GLU A 23 4.08 5.32 -13.86
C GLU A 23 3.89 4.53 -12.57
N GLU A 24 3.42 3.29 -12.67
CA GLU A 24 3.22 2.38 -11.54
C GLU A 24 4.53 2.04 -10.83
N GLU A 25 5.61 1.79 -11.57
CA GLU A 25 6.95 1.60 -11.02
C GLU A 25 7.43 2.83 -10.25
N VAL A 26 7.23 4.02 -10.81
CA VAL A 26 7.60 5.29 -10.16
C VAL A 26 6.80 5.51 -8.88
N ILE A 27 5.51 5.21 -8.89
CA ILE A 27 4.66 5.26 -7.69
C ILE A 27 5.23 4.32 -6.63
N LEU A 28 5.44 3.05 -6.98
CA LEU A 28 5.92 2.04 -6.04
C LEU A 28 7.29 2.41 -5.43
N ILE A 29 8.24 2.84 -6.26
CA ILE A 29 9.57 3.29 -5.81
C ILE A 29 9.44 4.50 -4.88
N THR A 30 8.55 5.44 -5.19
CA THR A 30 8.32 6.65 -4.37
C THR A 30 7.78 6.28 -2.99
N LEU A 31 6.77 5.41 -2.93
CA LEU A 31 6.18 4.94 -1.67
C LEU A 31 7.22 4.21 -0.82
N LYS A 32 7.98 3.28 -1.43
CA LYS A 32 9.05 2.56 -0.74
C LYS A 32 10.08 3.51 -0.14
N ARG A 33 10.55 4.49 -0.92
CA ARG A 33 11.51 5.50 -0.47
C ARG A 33 11.00 6.27 0.74
N LEU A 34 9.74 6.72 0.72
CA LEU A 34 9.16 7.49 1.81
C LEU A 34 9.01 6.65 3.09
N VAL A 35 8.62 5.38 2.99
CA VAL A 35 8.59 4.46 4.13
C VAL A 35 10.01 4.26 4.71
N PHE A 36 11.03 4.10 3.86
CA PHE A 36 12.42 4.02 4.32
C PHE A 36 12.91 5.31 5.01
N GLN A 37 12.36 6.47 4.64
CA GLN A 37 12.67 7.77 5.24
C GLN A 37 11.86 8.06 6.51
N GLY A 38 10.88 7.22 6.85
CA GLY A 38 9.95 7.45 7.96
C GLY A 38 8.81 8.41 7.65
N ASN A 39 8.65 8.82 6.39
CA ASN A 39 7.58 9.73 5.94
C ASN A 39 6.32 8.95 5.56
N VAL A 40 5.75 8.18 6.49
CA VAL A 40 4.62 7.27 6.20
C VAL A 40 3.34 8.03 5.84
N ASN A 41 3.04 9.13 6.53
CA ASN A 41 1.85 9.95 6.22
C ASN A 41 1.91 10.54 4.80
N GLU A 42 3.07 11.05 4.38
CA GLU A 42 3.26 11.56 3.01
C GLU A 42 3.12 10.45 1.97
N ALA A 43 3.63 9.24 2.28
CA ALA A 43 3.47 8.09 1.41
C ALA A 43 1.98 7.70 1.25
N GLU A 44 1.22 7.67 2.34
CA GLU A 44 -0.20 7.35 2.32
C GLU A 44 -1.00 8.39 1.52
N GLU A 45 -0.74 9.69 1.73
CA GLU A 45 -1.38 10.75 0.94
C GLU A 45 -1.16 10.56 -0.58
N ILE A 46 0.09 10.26 -0.99
CA ILE A 46 0.42 9.99 -2.40
C ILE A 46 -0.29 8.73 -2.91
N LEU A 47 -0.33 7.65 -2.11
CA LEU A 47 -1.04 6.42 -2.48
C LEU A 47 -2.51 6.70 -2.76
N PHE A 48 -3.19 7.43 -1.87
CA PHE A 48 -4.60 7.77 -2.02
C PHE A 48 -4.86 8.68 -3.23
N ASP A 49 -4.01 9.66 -3.48
CA ASP A 49 -4.13 10.53 -4.65
C ASP A 49 -3.92 9.77 -5.96
N LYS A 50 -2.97 8.84 -5.98
CA LYS A 50 -2.73 7.98 -7.15
C LYS A 50 -3.82 6.94 -7.36
N ALA A 51 -4.36 6.34 -6.31
CA ALA A 51 -5.48 5.41 -6.42
C ALA A 51 -6.76 6.06 -7.00
N LYS A 52 -6.96 7.37 -6.79
CA LYS A 52 -8.09 8.11 -7.39
C LYS A 52 -7.87 8.51 -8.84
N SER A 53 -6.60 8.65 -9.26
CA SER A 53 -6.24 9.29 -10.54
C SER A 53 -5.71 8.31 -11.59
N VAL A 54 -5.15 7.19 -11.16
CA VAL A 54 -4.58 6.14 -12.02
C VAL A 54 -5.60 5.01 -12.18
N ASN A 55 -6.13 4.85 -13.38
CA ASN A 55 -7.06 3.77 -13.71
C ASN A 55 -6.29 2.49 -14.08
N SER A 56 -5.79 1.78 -13.07
CA SER A 56 -5.06 0.52 -13.24
C SER A 56 -5.39 -0.48 -12.14
N GLU A 57 -5.62 -1.73 -12.53
CA GLU A 57 -5.79 -2.86 -11.60
C GLU A 57 -4.54 -3.08 -10.73
N ASN A 58 -3.36 -2.63 -11.20
CA ASN A 58 -2.10 -2.76 -10.46
C ASN A 58 -2.04 -1.85 -9.22
N MET A 59 -2.89 -0.83 -9.13
CA MET A 59 -2.93 0.04 -7.94
C MET A 59 -3.28 -0.75 -6.67
N GLN A 60 -4.04 -1.84 -6.77
CA GLN A 60 -4.32 -2.70 -5.63
C GLN A 60 -3.05 -3.38 -5.11
N TYR A 61 -2.17 -3.86 -6.00
CA TYR A 61 -0.92 -4.53 -5.61
C TYR A 61 0.08 -3.54 -5.04
N ILE A 62 0.10 -2.31 -5.55
CA ILE A 62 0.90 -1.20 -4.97
C ILE A 62 0.44 -0.90 -3.54
N ALA A 63 -0.88 -0.82 -3.31
CA ALA A 63 -1.42 -0.60 -1.97
C ALA A 63 -1.11 -1.77 -1.02
N ILE A 64 -1.24 -3.02 -1.49
CA ILE A 64 -0.88 -4.23 -0.75
C ILE A 64 0.59 -4.20 -0.33
N GLU A 65 1.49 -3.89 -1.25
CA GLU A 65 2.93 -3.80 -0.96
C GLU A 65 3.23 -2.70 0.07
N PHE A 66 2.63 -1.52 -0.08
CA PHE A 66 2.77 -0.42 0.87
C PHE A 66 2.35 -0.82 2.29
N TYR A 67 1.13 -1.35 2.46
CA TYR A 67 0.65 -1.74 3.79
C TYR A 67 1.34 -2.99 4.34
N THR A 68 1.84 -3.90 3.48
CA THR A 68 2.69 -5.03 3.92
C THR A 68 3.95 -4.51 4.59
N MET A 69 4.63 -3.51 4.02
CA MET A 69 5.82 -2.90 4.63
C MET A 69 5.54 -2.28 6.00
N LEU A 70 4.33 -1.72 6.22
CA LEU A 70 3.94 -1.15 7.51
C LEU A 70 3.49 -2.22 8.53
N MET A 71 2.84 -3.28 8.06
CA MET A 71 2.45 -4.40 8.91
C MET A 71 3.65 -5.17 9.47
N GLU A 72 4.78 -5.18 8.75
CA GLU A 72 6.01 -5.84 9.21
C GLU A 72 6.80 -5.03 10.25
N LYS A 73 6.47 -3.75 10.47
CA LYS A 73 7.09 -2.90 11.51
C LYS A 73 6.56 -3.20 12.90
N THR A 74 7.36 -3.00 13.94
CA THR A 74 6.86 -3.01 15.33
C THR A 74 6.05 -1.76 15.65
N ASP A 75 5.35 -1.76 16.79
CA ASP A 75 4.63 -0.57 17.26
C ASP A 75 5.59 0.60 17.48
N GLU A 76 6.76 0.35 18.07
CA GLU A 76 7.78 1.39 18.32
C GLU A 76 8.35 1.96 17.01
N GLU A 77 8.54 1.13 15.99
CA GLU A 77 9.01 1.58 14.67
C GLU A 77 7.96 2.45 13.96
N LEU A 78 6.67 2.11 14.09
CA LEU A 78 5.58 2.91 13.53
C LEU A 78 5.41 4.23 14.29
N GLU A 79 5.46 4.20 15.63
CA GLU A 79 5.40 5.40 16.46
C GLU A 79 6.52 6.38 16.13
N ALA A 80 7.74 5.89 15.89
CA ALA A 80 8.88 6.70 15.45
C ALA A 80 8.65 7.39 14.08
N MET A 81 7.71 6.88 13.28
CA MET A 81 7.29 7.42 11.98
C MET A 81 6.00 8.26 12.07
N ASN A 82 5.49 8.53 13.28
CA ASN A 82 4.19 9.16 13.55
C ASN A 82 3.02 8.39 12.90
N PHE A 83 3.04 7.06 13.05
CA PHE A 83 2.00 6.15 12.58
C PHE A 83 1.70 5.07 13.62
N SER A 84 0.65 4.29 13.42
CA SER A 84 0.24 3.22 14.33
C SER A 84 -0.36 2.03 13.58
N LYS A 85 -0.44 0.87 14.25
CA LYS A 85 -1.16 -0.29 13.69
C LYS A 85 -2.62 0.00 13.41
N GLN A 86 -3.28 0.79 14.26
CA GLN A 86 -4.66 1.19 14.04
C GLN A 86 -4.81 1.99 12.73
N GLU A 87 -3.87 2.90 12.45
CA GLU A 87 -3.86 3.67 11.21
C GLU A 87 -3.57 2.77 9.99
N VAL A 88 -2.69 1.77 10.11
CA VAL A 88 -2.48 0.75 9.06
C VAL A 88 -3.80 0.05 8.71
N TYR A 89 -4.54 -0.46 9.70
CA TYR A 89 -5.80 -1.16 9.45
C TYR A 89 -6.88 -0.21 8.88
N GLN A 90 -6.96 1.01 9.39
CA GLN A 90 -7.91 2.01 8.88
C GLN A 90 -7.59 2.38 7.43
N GLY A 91 -6.31 2.59 7.10
CA GLY A 91 -5.85 2.89 5.76
C GLY A 91 -6.15 1.78 4.76
N ILE A 92 -5.97 0.50 5.13
CA ILE A 92 -6.35 -0.65 4.31
C ILE A 92 -7.85 -0.63 4.00
N GLU A 93 -8.70 -0.40 5.00
CA GLU A 93 -10.15 -0.36 4.79
C GLU A 93 -10.59 0.84 3.93
N ASP A 94 -9.91 1.98 4.04
CA ASP A 94 -10.24 3.16 3.25
C ASP A 94 -9.72 3.08 1.82
N ILE A 95 -8.52 2.53 1.58
CA ILE A 95 -8.00 2.38 0.22
C ILE A 95 -8.82 1.35 -0.60
N ARG A 96 -9.38 0.33 0.06
CA ARG A 96 -10.29 -0.64 -0.58
C ARG A 96 -11.52 0.05 -1.18
N LYS A 97 -12.09 1.00 -0.45
CA LYS A 97 -13.24 1.79 -0.92
C LYS A 97 -12.86 2.66 -2.11
N VAL A 98 -11.67 3.29 -2.07
CA VAL A 98 -11.17 4.12 -3.19
C VAL A 98 -10.96 3.28 -4.46
N LEU A 99 -10.48 2.04 -4.31
CA LEU A 99 -10.24 1.12 -5.43
C LEU A 99 -11.48 0.29 -5.83
N ASN A 100 -12.62 0.48 -5.17
CA ASN A 100 -13.86 -0.28 -5.37
C ASN A 100 -13.70 -1.81 -5.20
N LEU A 101 -12.94 -2.23 -4.17
CA LEU A 101 -12.63 -3.63 -3.86
C LEU A 101 -13.50 -4.19 -2.70
N GLU A 102 -14.75 -3.77 -2.61
CA GLU A 102 -15.71 -4.20 -1.58
C GLU A 102 -16.14 -5.67 -1.72
#